data_AF-A0A1H1KQ31-F1
#
_entry.id   AF-A0A1H1KQ31-F1
#
_cell.length_a   1.000
_cell.length_b   1.000
_cell.length_c   1.000
_cell.angle_alpha   90.00
_cell.angle_beta   90.00
_cell.angle_gamma   90.00
#
_symmetry.space_group_name_H-M   'P 1'
#
loop_
_entity.id
_entity.type
_entity.pdbx_description
1 polymer ?
#
loop_
_entity_poly.entity_id
_entity_poly.type
_entity_poly.pdbx_seq_one_letter_code
_entity_poly.pdbx_strand_id
1 'polypeptide(L)'
;MLIEDMLGELGHEVTASAAHLDHALELARNHEFDLAILDVNLAGKSIHPVARALKDRNIAFLFASGYDPSDILREFEGTPMVGKPFEIETLAKAISQALSMNGRAI
;
A
#
# COMPACT_ATOMS: atom_id res chain seq x y z
N MET A 1 6.48 11.36 12.20
CA MET A 1 7.45 10.30 11.84
C MET A 1 7.28 9.95 10.38
N LEU A 2 8.33 9.43 9.76
CA LEU A 2 8.31 8.92 8.39
C LEU A 2 7.75 7.48 8.42
N ILE A 3 6.97 7.06 7.42
CA ILE A 3 6.45 5.67 7.36
C ILE A 3 7.58 4.64 7.43
N GLU A 4 8.72 4.95 6.83
CA GLU A 4 9.89 4.07 6.78
C GLU A 4 10.41 3.73 8.18
N ASP A 5 10.38 4.71 9.09
CA ASP A 5 10.79 4.55 10.49
C ASP A 5 9.80 3.65 11.25
N MET A 6 8.50 3.88 11.06
CA MET A 6 7.43 3.07 11.66
C MET A 6 7.48 1.62 11.18
N LEU A 7 7.79 1.40 9.90
CA LEU A 7 7.97 0.05 9.35
C LEU A 7 9.18 -0.64 9.95
N GLY A 8 10.30 0.08 10.13
CA GLY A 8 11.47 -0.42 10.83
C GLY A 8 11.17 -0.84 12.26
N GLU A 9 10.39 -0.07 13.01
CA GLU A 9 9.96 -0.42 14.38
C GLU A 9 9.06 -1.67 14.42
N LEU A 10 8.27 -1.88 13.37
CA LEU A 10 7.44 -3.09 13.20
C LEU A 10 8.23 -4.31 12.70
N GLY A 11 9.53 -4.15 12.42
CA GLY A 11 10.40 -5.21 11.89
C GLY A 11 10.24 -5.45 10.39
N HIS A 12 9.66 -4.50 9.65
CA HIS A 12 9.54 -4.53 8.20
C HIS A 12 10.66 -3.72 7.54
N GLU A 13 11.16 -4.21 6.41
CA GLU A 13 12.15 -3.51 5.59
C GLU A 13 11.46 -2.77 4.43
N VAL A 14 11.85 -1.52 4.19
CA VAL A 14 11.42 -0.76 3.02
C VAL A 14 12.36 -1.04 1.86
N THR A 15 11.94 -1.95 0.98
CA THR A 15 12.72 -2.34 -0.21
C THR A 15 12.68 -1.30 -1.32
N ALA A 16 11.59 -0.53 -1.44
CA ALA A 16 11.45 0.52 -2.44
C ALA A 16 10.45 1.59 -2.01
N SER A 17 10.70 2.84 -2.40
CA SER A 17 9.78 3.96 -2.24
C SER A 17 9.67 4.77 -3.54
N ALA A 18 8.48 5.29 -3.82
CA ALA A 18 8.21 6.06 -5.03
C ALA A 18 7.40 7.31 -4.71
N ALA A 19 7.95 8.47 -5.09
CA ALA A 19 7.28 9.76 -4.96
C ALA A 19 6.42 10.13 -6.18
N HIS A 20 6.48 9.34 -7.26
CA HIS A 20 5.78 9.59 -8.52
C HIS A 20 5.09 8.34 -9.03
N LEU A 21 3.94 8.52 -9.70
CA LEU A 21 3.15 7.43 -10.25
C LEU A 21 3.94 6.55 -11.23
N ASP A 22 4.75 7.16 -12.09
CA ASP A 22 5.50 6.45 -13.14
C ASP A 22 6.52 5.48 -12.52
N HIS A 23 7.28 5.97 -11.54
CA HIS A 23 8.24 5.18 -10.78
C HIS A 23 7.55 4.10 -9.94
N ALA A 24 6.42 4.42 -9.31
CA ALA A 24 5.63 3.45 -8.54
C ALA A 24 5.10 2.32 -9.45
N LEU A 25 4.69 2.65 -10.67
CA LEU A 25 4.21 1.68 -11.65
C LEU A 25 5.34 0.78 -12.16
N GLU A 26 6.52 1.34 -12.40
CA GLU A 26 7.70 0.56 -12.78
C GLU A 26 8.08 -0.43 -11.68
N LEU A 27 8.15 0.02 -10.42
CA LEU A 27 8.41 -0.83 -9.27
C LEU A 27 7.33 -1.91 -9.11
N ALA A 28 6.06 -1.54 -9.24
CA ALA A 28 4.94 -2.49 -9.20
C ALA A 28 4.96 -3.54 -10.31
N ARG A 29 5.71 -3.34 -11.39
CA ARG A 29 5.82 -4.32 -12.49
C ARG A 29 7.09 -5.13 -12.41
N ASN A 30 8.22 -4.50 -12.09
CA ASN A 30 9.54 -5.10 -12.22
C ASN A 30 10.15 -5.54 -10.88
N HIS A 31 9.68 -5.00 -9.76
CA HIS A 31 10.23 -5.31 -8.45
C HIS A 31 9.39 -6.36 -7.73
N GLU A 32 10.03 -7.21 -6.93
CA GLU A 32 9.34 -8.12 -6.02
C GLU A 32 9.25 -7.48 -4.64
N PHE A 33 8.08 -7.58 -4.01
CA PHE A 33 7.83 -7.17 -2.64
C PHE A 33 6.60 -7.90 -2.09
N ASP A 34 6.60 -8.15 -0.79
CA ASP A 34 5.54 -8.91 -0.11
C ASP A 34 4.27 -8.08 0.11
N LEU A 35 4.44 -6.77 0.26
CA LEU A 35 3.38 -5.80 0.51
C LEU A 35 3.75 -4.44 -0.06
N ALA A 36 2.77 -3.73 -0.63
CA ALA A 36 2.93 -2.33 -1.01
C ALA A 36 1.96 -1.40 -0.29
N ILE A 37 2.45 -0.22 0.09
CA ILE A 37 1.64 0.88 0.64
C ILE A 37 1.43 1.91 -0.47
N LEU A 38 0.19 2.11 -0.88
CA LEU A 38 -0.18 2.98 -2.00
C LEU A 38 -0.89 4.22 -1.50
N ASP A 39 -0.27 5.39 -1.68
CA ASP A 39 -0.96 6.65 -1.42
C ASP A 39 -2.00 6.93 -2.52
N VAL A 40 -3.25 7.20 -2.15
CA VAL A 40 -4.30 7.47 -3.15
C VAL A 40 -4.03 8.72 -3.98
N ASN A 41 -3.25 9.67 -3.44
CA ASN A 41 -2.95 10.94 -4.06
C ASN A 41 -1.43 11.14 -4.19
N LEU A 42 -0.87 10.60 -5.26
CA LEU A 42 0.52 10.84 -5.66
C LEU A 42 0.60 12.08 -6.55
N ALA A 43 0.82 13.24 -5.93
CA ALA A 43 0.97 14.54 -6.60
C ALA A 43 -0.19 14.88 -7.55
N GLY A 44 -1.43 14.60 -7.13
CA GLY A 44 -2.64 14.83 -7.92
C GLY A 44 -2.96 13.74 -8.94
N LYS A 45 -2.19 12.65 -8.98
CA LYS A 45 -2.46 11.49 -9.84
C LYS A 45 -3.05 10.32 -9.05
N SER A 46 -4.02 9.67 -9.68
CA SER A 46 -4.68 8.46 -9.20
C SER A 46 -3.72 7.26 -9.17
N ILE A 47 -3.62 6.57 -8.04
CA ILE A 47 -2.75 5.39 -7.86
C ILE A 47 -3.32 4.07 -8.44
N HIS A 48 -4.54 4.12 -8.97
CA HIS A 48 -5.26 3.00 -9.58
C HIS A 48 -4.42 2.10 -10.51
N PRO A 49 -3.62 2.61 -11.47
CA PRO A 49 -2.88 1.74 -12.38
C PRO A 49 -1.80 0.92 -11.65
N VAL A 50 -1.25 1.45 -10.56
CA VAL A 50 -0.28 0.73 -9.72
C VAL A 50 -0.99 -0.35 -8.93
N ALA A 51 -2.09 -0.02 -8.25
CA ALA A 51 -2.91 -1.00 -7.52
C ALA A 51 -3.38 -2.14 -8.44
N ARG A 52 -3.78 -1.83 -9.67
CA ARG A 52 -4.15 -2.83 -10.67
C ARG A 52 -2.99 -3.73 -11.06
N ALA A 53 -1.80 -3.17 -11.27
CA ALA A 53 -0.60 -3.96 -11.58
C ALA A 53 -0.23 -4.92 -10.42
N LEU A 54 -0.36 -4.47 -9.17
CA LEU A 54 -0.12 -5.31 -8.00
C LEU A 54 -1.15 -6.42 -7.86
N LYS A 55 -2.44 -6.10 -8.08
CA LYS A 55 -3.53 -7.08 -8.06
C LYS A 55 -3.34 -8.16 -9.13
N ASP A 56 -2.95 -7.76 -10.35
CA ASP A 56 -2.65 -8.68 -11.46
C ASP A 56 -1.50 -9.63 -11.11
N ARG A 57 -0.50 -9.12 -10.39
CA ARG A 57 0.64 -9.90 -9.87
C ARG A 57 0.35 -10.68 -8.59
N ASN A 58 -0.88 -10.60 -8.06
CA ASN A 58 -1.27 -11.23 -6.80
C ASN A 58 -0.39 -10.79 -5.61
N ILE A 59 0.02 -9.51 -5.60
CA ILE A 59 0.80 -8.92 -4.51
C ILE A 59 -0.16 -8.24 -3.54
N ALA A 60 0.07 -8.41 -2.23
CA ALA A 60 -0.70 -7.72 -1.22
C ALA A 60 -0.42 -6.21 -1.28
N PHE A 61 -1.46 -5.38 -1.11
CA PHE A 61 -1.27 -3.94 -1.00
C PHE A 61 -2.31 -3.34 -0.05
N LEU A 62 -2.02 -2.13 0.43
CA LEU A 62 -2.94 -1.34 1.24
C LEU A 62 -2.96 0.10 0.76
N PHE A 63 -4.09 0.77 0.93
CA PHE A 63 -4.24 2.18 0.54
C PHE A 63 -3.98 3.10 1.72
N ALA A 64 -3.23 4.16 1.46
CA ALA A 64 -2.96 5.24 2.38
C ALA A 64 -3.69 6.50 1.89
N SER A 65 -4.65 7.01 2.67
CA SER A 65 -5.40 8.21 2.29
C SER A 65 -5.68 9.09 3.50
N GLY A 66 -5.60 10.41 3.33
CA GLY A 66 -6.09 11.38 4.33
C GLY A 66 -7.57 11.76 4.18
N TYR A 67 -8.26 11.22 3.18
CA TYR A 67 -9.67 11.49 2.86
C TYR A 67 -10.40 10.18 2.56
N ASP A 68 -11.73 10.16 2.72
CA ASP A 68 -12.57 9.01 2.39
C ASP A 68 -12.34 8.53 0.94
N PRO A 69 -11.70 7.37 0.73
CA PRO A 69 -11.39 6.87 -0.60
C PRO A 69 -12.53 5.99 -1.13
N SER A 70 -13.77 6.41 -0.91
CA SER A 70 -14.98 5.63 -1.26
C SER A 70 -15.02 5.25 -2.74
N ASP A 71 -14.44 6.08 -3.60
CA ASP A 71 -14.32 5.83 -5.05
C ASP A 71 -13.35 4.67 -5.38
N ILE A 72 -12.24 4.56 -4.64
CA ILE A 72 -11.23 3.51 -4.83
C ILE A 72 -11.72 2.16 -4.29
N LEU A 73 -12.36 2.17 -3.12
CA LEU A 73 -12.87 0.95 -2.47
C LEU A 73 -13.87 0.19 -3.34
N ARG A 74 -14.52 0.86 -4.29
CA ARG A 74 -15.47 0.22 -5.20
C ARG A 74 -14.79 -0.69 -6.23
N GLU A 75 -13.57 -0.36 -6.65
CA GLU A 75 -12.78 -1.17 -7.59
C GLU A 75 -11.86 -2.18 -6.87
N PHE A 76 -11.45 -1.82 -5.65
CA PHE A 76 -10.55 -2.60 -4.79
C PHE A 76 -11.24 -3.06 -3.50
N GLU A 77 -12.50 -3.50 -3.63
CA GLU A 77 -13.29 -3.96 -2.50
C GLU A 77 -12.56 -5.10 -1.78
N GLY A 78 -12.39 -4.96 -0.47
CA GLY A 78 -11.61 -5.87 0.38
C GLY A 78 -10.17 -5.42 0.64
N THR A 79 -9.59 -4.49 -0.11
CA THR A 79 -8.23 -4.01 0.19
C THR A 79 -8.23 -3.15 1.47
N PRO A 80 -7.35 -3.43 2.45
CA PRO A 80 -7.26 -2.63 3.67
C PRO A 80 -6.77 -1.21 3.37
N MET A 81 -7.25 -0.27 4.18
CA MET A 81 -6.91 1.14 4.05
C MET A 81 -6.49 1.72 5.39
N VAL A 82 -5.56 2.67 5.34
CA VAL A 82 -5.07 3.42 6.50
C VAL A 82 -5.33 4.90 6.26
N GLY A 83 -6.10 5.48 7.18
CA GLY A 83 -6.33 6.91 7.26
C GLY A 83 -5.06 7.65 7.69
N LYS A 84 -4.75 8.79 7.08
CA LYS A 84 -3.77 9.74 7.65
C LYS A 84 -4.45 10.55 8.76
N PRO A 85 -3.78 10.82 9.89
CA PRO A 85 -2.38 10.53 10.20
C PRO A 85 -2.09 9.04 10.43
N PHE A 86 -0.94 8.56 9.94
CA PHE A 86 -0.53 7.17 10.12
C PHE A 86 -0.16 6.91 11.59
N GLU A 87 -0.87 5.99 12.21
CA GLU A 87 -0.54 5.47 13.54
C GLU A 87 0.08 4.07 13.40
N ILE A 88 1.09 3.77 14.22
CA ILE A 88 1.82 2.49 14.18
C ILE A 88 0.84 1.32 14.32
N GLU A 89 -0.10 1.41 15.25
CA GLU A 89 -1.10 0.35 15.49
C GLU A 89 -2.03 0.14 14.29
N THR A 90 -2.51 1.21 13.67
CA THR A 90 -3.40 1.14 12.51
C THR A 90 -2.68 0.62 11.28
N LEU A 91 -1.43 1.07 11.08
CA LEU A 91 -0.57 0.58 10.01
C LEU A 91 -0.27 -0.91 10.17
N ALA A 92 0.13 -1.35 11.36
CA ALA A 92 0.41 -2.76 11.66
C ALA A 92 -0.82 -3.65 11.43
N LYS A 93 -2.00 -3.20 11.86
CA LYS A 93 -3.27 -3.92 11.62
C LYS A 93 -3.57 -4.04 10.12
N ALA A 94 -3.45 -2.95 9.36
CA ALA A 94 -3.71 -2.97 7.93
C ALA A 94 -2.71 -3.85 7.16
N ILE A 95 -1.42 -3.82 7.55
CA ILE A 95 -0.38 -4.71 7.02
C ILE A 95 -0.75 -6.17 7.27
N SER A 96 -1.08 -6.52 8.51
CA SER A 96 -1.46 -7.88 8.89
C SER A 96 -2.71 -8.35 8.14
N GLN A 97 -3.71 -7.48 7.97
CA GLN A 97 -4.90 -7.77 7.18
C GLN A 97 -4.55 -8.01 5.69
N ALA A 98 -3.74 -7.14 5.09
CA ALA A 98 -3.35 -7.26 3.69
C ALA A 98 -2.61 -8.59 3.40
N LEU A 99 -1.66 -8.94 4.27
CA LEU A 99 -0.88 -10.17 4.16
C LEU A 99 -1.77 -11.42 4.36
N SER A 100 -2.67 -11.37 5.33
CA SER A 100 -3.61 -12.46 5.61
C SER A 100 -4.58 -12.72 4.45
N MET A 101 -5.07 -11.67 3.79
CA MET A 101 -5.98 -11.78 2.65
C MET A 101 -5.31 -12.39 1.41
N ASN A 102 -4.00 -12.25 1.27
CA ASN A 102 -3.24 -12.74 0.13
C ASN A 102 -2.72 -14.17 0.32
N GLY A 103 -3.23 -14.90 1.32
CA GLY A 103 -2.91 -16.32 1.57
C GLY A 103 -1.50 -16.57 2.14
N ARG A 104 -0.72 -15.51 2.39
CA ARG A 104 0.57 -15.59 3.08
C ARG A 104 0.32 -15.37 4.56
N ALA A 105 -0.08 -16.44 5.24
CA ALA A 105 -0.01 -16.48 6.70
C ALA A 105 1.48 -16.33 7.10
N ILE A 106 1.80 -15.21 7.75
CA ILE A 106 3.04 -15.05 8.53
C ILE A 106 2.96 -15.86 9.82
#